data_AF-A0A923MJA9-F1
#
_entry.id   AF-A0A923MJA9-F1
#
_cell.length_a   1.000
_cell.length_b   1.000
_cell.length_c   1.000
_cell.angle_alpha   90.00
_cell.angle_beta   90.00
_cell.angle_gamma   90.00
#
_symmetry.space_group_name_H-M   'P 1'
#
loop_
_entity.id
_entity.type
_entity.pdbx_description
1 polymer ?
#
loop_
_entity_poly.entity_id
_entity_poly.type
_entity_poly.pdbx_seq_one_letter_code
_entity_poly.pdbx_strand_id
1 'polypeptide(L)' 'MLVFCGLERELDGLLAALRQAGVICLKAVLTPDNRSWTPGRLYRELQREHRAMGRG' A
#
# COMPACT_ATOMS: atom_id res chain seq x y z
N MET A 1 -5.77 -5.46 -2.84
CA MET A 1 -4.46 -4.96 -2.39
C MET A 1 -3.72 -4.48 -3.62
N LEU A 2 -3.09 -3.31 -3.56
CA LEU A 2 -2.24 -2.78 -4.62
C LEU A 2 -0.77 -2.76 -4.16
N VAL A 3 0.15 -3.03 -5.07
CA VAL A 3 1.60 -2.94 -4.81
C VAL A 3 2.22 -2.07 -5.91
N PHE A 4 2.82 -0.96 -5.52
CA PHE A 4 3.49 -0.02 -6.42
C PHE A 4 5.00 -0.32 -6.47
N CYS A 5 5.59 -0.32 -7.65
CA CYS A 5 7.02 -0.59 -7.84
C CYS A 5 7.59 0.38 -8.86
N GLY A 6 8.67 1.10 -8.50
CA GLY A 6 9.32 2.05 -9.40
C GLY A 6 8.45 3.27 -9.77
N LEU A 7 7.57 3.69 -8.86
CA LEU A 7 6.67 4.84 -9.04
C LEU A 7 6.99 5.97 -8.07
N GLU A 8 8.24 6.10 -7.61
CA GLU A 8 8.62 7.01 -6.54
C GLU A 8 8.26 8.47 -6.84
N ARG A 9 8.31 8.88 -8.11
CA ARG A 9 8.01 10.26 -8.53
C ARG A 9 6.52 10.50 -8.75
N GLU A 10 5.78 9.49 -9.18
CA GLU A 10 4.37 9.56 -9.54
C GLU A 10 3.44 9.11 -8.40
N LEU A 11 3.99 8.55 -7.32
CA LEU A 11 3.24 7.91 -6.25
C LEU A 11 2.18 8.85 -5.67
N ASP A 12 2.55 10.08 -5.33
CA ASP A 12 1.62 11.03 -4.70
C ASP A 12 0.45 11.38 -5.63
N GLY A 13 0.72 11.60 -6.92
CA GLY A 13 -0.31 11.85 -7.92
C GLY A 13 -1.24 10.65 -8.09
N LEU A 14 -0.69 9.44 -8.14
CA LEU A 14 -1.46 8.20 -8.21
C LEU A 14 -2.33 7.99 -6.97
N LEU A 15 -1.78 8.23 -5.78
CA LEU A 15 -2.52 8.11 -4.52
C LEU A 15 -3.67 9.12 -4.45
N ALA A 16 -3.46 10.35 -4.94
CA ALA A 16 -4.50 11.35 -5.05
C ALA A 16 -5.61 10.93 -6.02
N ALA A 17 -5.25 10.42 -7.20
CA ALA A 17 -6.21 9.94 -8.19
C ALA A 17 -7.05 8.77 -7.66
N LEU A 18 -6.42 7.79 -6.98
CA LEU A 18 -7.13 6.68 -6.35
C LEU A 18 -8.11 7.15 -5.28
N ARG A 19 -7.74 8.17 -4.49
CA ARG A 19 -8.63 8.78 -3.50
C ARG A 19 -9.83 9.46 -4.17
N GLN A 20 -9.61 10.22 -5.23
CA GLN A 20 -10.68 10.89 -5.99
C GLN A 20 -11.64 9.89 -6.64
N ALA A 21 -11.11 8.75 -7.11
CA ALA A 21 -11.89 7.65 -7.65
C ALA A 21 -12.64 6.82 -6.58
N GLY A 22 -12.51 7.16 -5.29
CA GLY A 22 -13.17 6.43 -4.20
C GLY A 22 -12.61 5.02 -3.97
N VAL A 23 -11.39 4.73 -4.42
CA VAL A 23 -10.78 3.41 -4.29
C VAL A 23 -10.31 3.18 -2.85
N ILE A 24 -11.02 2.31 -2.13
CA ILE A 24 -10.67 1.89 -0.77
C ILE A 24 -10.06 0.50 -0.82
N CYS A 25 -8.73 0.42 -0.62
CA CYS A 25 -8.03 -0.86 -0.52
C CYS A 25 -6.70 -0.73 0.24
N LEU A 26 -6.15 -1.86 0.68
CA LEU A 26 -4.77 -1.93 1.17
C LEU A 26 -3.78 -1.68 0.04
N LYS A 27 -2.73 -0.91 0.31
CA LYS A 27 -1.73 -0.48 -0.66
C LYS A 27 -0.34 -0.52 -0.05
N ALA A 28 0.64 -0.97 -0.82
CA ALA A 28 2.05 -1.00 -0.44
C ALA A 28 2.93 -0.42 -1.55
N VAL A 29 4.10 0.10 -1.16
CA VAL A 29 5.21 0.35 -2.08
C VAL A 29 6.20 -0.80 -1.92
N LEU A 30 6.72 -1.32 -3.03
CA LEU A 30 7.77 -2.34 -3.01
C LEU A 30 9.06 -1.69 -2.49
N THR A 31 9.61 -2.25 -1.43
CA THR A 31 10.86 -1.80 -0.81
C THR A 31 11.86 -2.96 -0.76
N PRO A 32 13.15 -2.69 -0.51
CA PRO A 32 14.13 -3.74 -0.27
C PRO A 32 13.74 -4.72 0.83
N ASP A 33 12.96 -4.28 1.83
CA ASP A 33 12.53 -5.07 2.99
C ASP A 33 11.37 -6.02 2.68
N ASN A 34 10.45 -5.62 1.79
CA ASN A 34 9.22 -6.37 1.51
C ASN A 34 9.25 -7.13 0.18
N ARG A 35 10.23 -6.89 -0.71
CA ARG A 35 10.32 -7.53 -2.03
C ARG A 35 10.40 -9.06 -2.02
N SER A 36 10.91 -9.66 -0.94
CA SER A 36 11.02 -11.11 -0.78
C SER A 36 9.80 -11.72 -0.10
N TRP A 37 8.82 -10.90 0.30
CA TRP A 37 7.67 -11.39 1.04
C TRP A 37 6.69 -12.06 0.11
N THR A 38 6.10 -13.15 0.58
CA THR A 38 4.94 -13.73 -0.10
C THR A 38 3.77 -12.74 -0.04
N PRO A 39 2.86 -12.77 -1.04
CA PRO A 39 1.69 -11.90 -1.03
C PRO A 39 0.85 -12.02 0.25
N GLY A 40 0.74 -13.23 0.82
CA GLY A 40 0.01 -13.46 2.07
C GLY A 40 0.70 -12.90 3.33
N ARG A 41 2.03 -12.78 3.34
CA ARG A 41 2.76 -12.08 4.41
C ARG A 41 2.54 -10.57 4.30
N LEU A 42 2.72 -10.00 3.10
CA LEU A 42 2.53 -8.58 2.85
C LEU A 42 1.11 -8.12 3.20
N TYR A 43 0.11 -8.88 2.79
CA TYR A 43 -1.29 -8.59 3.10
C TYR A 43 -1.57 -8.53 4.61
N ARG A 44 -1.03 -9.48 5.38
CA ARG A 44 -1.21 -9.51 6.85
C ARG A 44 -0.54 -8.32 7.53
N GLU A 45 0.65 -7.92 7.08
CA GLU A 45 1.32 -6.74 7.62
C GLU A 45 0.51 -5.46 7.32
N LEU A 46 0.06 -5.29 6.08
CA LEU A 46 -0.79 -4.17 5.70
C LEU A 46 -2.10 -4.11 6.51
N GLN A 47 -2.72 -5.26 6.78
CA GLN A 47 -3.90 -5.30 7.65
C GLN A 47 -3.58 -4.87 9.09
N ARG A 48 -2.43 -5.28 9.62
CA ARG A 48 -1.98 -4.88 10.96
C ARG A 48 -1.77 -3.36 11.04
N GLU A 49 -1.05 -2.79 10.09
CA GLU A 49 -0.80 -1.35 9.99
C GLU A 49 -2.11 -0.56 9.82
N HIS A 50 -2.99 -1.00 8.91
CA HIS A 50 -4.27 -0.36 8.66
C HIS A 50 -5.16 -0.31 9.92
N ARG A 51 -5.21 -1.41 10.69
CA ARG A 51 -5.93 -1.44 11.98
C ARG A 51 -5.30 -0.54 13.03
N ALA A 52 -3.98 -0.39 13.03
CA ALA A 52 -3.29 0.51 13.96
C ALA A 52 -3.58 1.98 13.63
N MET A 53 -3.62 2.34 12.34
CA MET A 53 -3.95 3.69 11.89
C MET A 53 -5.43 4.06 12.09
N GLY A 54 -6.36 3.11 11.97
CA GLY A 54 -7.79 3.33 12.21
C GLY A 54 -8.18 3.52 13.69
N ARG A 55 -7.21 3.56 14.61
CA ARG A 55 -7.40 3.81 16.04
C ARG A 55 -6.91 5.19 16.50
N GLY A 56 -6.59 6.09 15.56
CA GLY A 56 -6.20 7.48 15.81
C GLY A 56 -7.28 8.47 15.41
#